data_AF-A0A7J5XFU9-F1
#
_entry.id   AF-A0A7J5XFU9-F1
#
_cell.length_a   1.000
_cell.length_b   1.000
_cell.length_c   1.000
_cell.angle_alpha   90.00
_cell.angle_beta   90.00
_cell.angle_gamma   90.00
#
_symmetry.space_group_name_H-M   'P 1'
#
loop_
_entity.id
_entity.type
_entity.pdbx_description
1 polymer ?
#
loop_
_entity_poly.entity_id
_entity_poly.type
_entity_poly.pdbx_seq_one_letter_code
_entity_poly.pdbx_strand_id
1 'polypeptide(L)'
;MKTDLSKADKITADVFTNIYLKNYNQISESLGQTAEDVAEVPYSQDHHHGESTCPSSDKHTLHPMTTLKYADPNGDLPIDTFYKMVFEHEKLFNASLNFLKLLRWRSRKSFAMETDKSN
;
A
#
# COMPACT_ATOMS: atom_id res chain seq x y z
N MET A 1 4.00 -18.02 -12.17
CA MET A 1 3.43 -17.24 -13.29
C MET A 1 4.48 -17.20 -14.40
N LYS A 2 4.17 -17.63 -15.63
CA LYS A 2 5.07 -17.48 -16.78
C LYS A 2 4.66 -16.20 -17.51
N THR A 3 5.51 -15.19 -17.47
CA THR A 3 5.27 -13.90 -18.12
C THR A 3 5.99 -13.86 -19.45
N ASP A 4 5.26 -13.59 -20.54
CA ASP A 4 5.88 -13.34 -21.84
C ASP A 4 6.42 -11.90 -21.89
N LEU A 5 7.74 -11.77 -21.98
CA LEU A 5 8.46 -10.50 -22.07
C LEU A 5 9.17 -10.32 -23.41
N SER A 6 8.81 -11.11 -24.43
CA SER A 6 9.45 -11.10 -25.76
C SER A 6 9.39 -9.74 -26.47
N LYS A 7 8.46 -8.87 -26.09
CA LYS A 7 8.30 -7.52 -26.64
C LYS A 7 9.02 -6.42 -25.84
N ALA A 8 9.57 -6.75 -24.67
CA ALA A 8 10.32 -5.80 -23.84
C ALA A 8 11.81 -5.87 -24.18
N ASP A 9 12.51 -4.75 -24.05
CA ASP A 9 13.97 -4.78 -24.07
C ASP A 9 14.50 -5.50 -22.81
N LYS A 10 15.77 -5.90 -22.87
CA LYS A 10 16.39 -6.70 -21.81
C LYS A 10 16.40 -6.00 -20.45
N ILE A 11 16.58 -4.68 -20.42
CA ILE A 11 16.67 -3.91 -19.16
C ILE A 11 15.28 -3.83 -18.53
N THR A 12 14.25 -3.52 -19.32
CA THR A 12 12.87 -3.48 -18.84
C THR A 12 12.40 -4.86 -18.37
N ALA A 13 12.72 -5.92 -19.12
CA ALA A 13 12.37 -7.28 -18.74
C ALA A 13 13.04 -7.71 -17.42
N ASP A 14 14.31 -7.32 -17.22
CA ASP A 14 15.07 -7.58 -16.01
C ASP A 14 14.49 -6.86 -14.79
N VAL A 15 14.24 -5.54 -14.92
CA VAL A 15 13.60 -4.72 -13.88
C VAL A 15 12.23 -5.29 -13.50
N PHE A 16 11.41 -5.62 -14.49
CA PHE A 16 10.07 -6.16 -14.22
C PHE A 16 10.13 -7.50 -13.47
N THR A 17 11.06 -8.38 -13.84
CA THR A 17 11.13 -9.73 -13.25
C THR A 17 11.79 -9.72 -11.88
N ASN A 18 12.96 -9.06 -11.77
CA ASN A 18 13.82 -9.16 -10.61
C ASN A 18 13.52 -8.13 -9.53
N ILE A 19 12.81 -7.05 -9.88
CA ILE A 19 12.48 -5.97 -8.94
C ILE A 19 10.98 -5.91 -8.72
N TYR A 20 10.18 -5.72 -9.78
CA TYR A 20 8.74 -5.57 -9.63
C TYR A 20 8.06 -6.87 -9.17
N LEU A 21 8.18 -7.95 -9.94
CA LEU A 21 7.51 -9.23 -9.62
C LEU A 21 8.04 -9.86 -8.34
N LYS A 22 9.35 -9.77 -8.09
CA LYS A 22 9.98 -10.27 -6.86
C LYS A 22 9.36 -9.64 -5.61
N ASN A 23 9.14 -8.32 -5.63
CA ASN A 23 8.64 -7.57 -4.49
C ASN A 23 7.10 -7.47 -4.42
N TYR A 24 6.40 -7.79 -5.52
CA TYR A 24 4.95 -7.62 -5.63
C TYR A 24 4.16 -8.28 -4.50
N ASN A 25 4.43 -9.57 -4.20
CA ASN A 25 3.71 -10.30 -3.17
C ASN A 25 3.87 -9.64 -1.80
N GLN A 26 5.09 -9.25 -1.46
CA GLN A 26 5.39 -8.63 -0.18
C GLN A 26 4.73 -7.26 -0.03
N ILE A 27 4.73 -6.45 -1.09
CA ILE A 27 4.05 -5.15 -1.12
C ILE A 27 2.54 -5.34 -0.98
N SER A 28 1.96 -6.23 -1.78
CA SER A 28 0.51 -6.52 -1.78
C SER A 28 0.02 -6.99 -0.40
N GLU A 29 0.73 -7.91 0.25
CA GLU A 29 0.36 -8.38 1.59
C GLU A 29 0.51 -7.30 2.68
N SER A 30 1.47 -6.40 2.53
CA SER A 30 1.80 -5.40 3.55
C SER A 30 0.92 -4.16 3.45
N LEU A 31 0.71 -3.68 2.21
CA LEU A 31 0.01 -2.43 1.92
C LEU A 31 -1.39 -2.64 1.32
N GLY A 32 -1.71 -3.86 0.88
CA GLY A 32 -3.00 -4.18 0.30
C GLY A 32 -4.14 -4.21 1.32
N GLN A 33 -5.32 -3.86 0.83
CA GLN A 33 -6.58 -3.90 1.56
C GLN A 33 -7.24 -5.26 1.36
N THR A 34 -8.03 -5.73 2.33
CA THR A 34 -8.87 -6.93 2.13
C THR A 34 -10.11 -6.57 1.30
N ALA A 35 -10.80 -7.60 0.79
CA ALA A 35 -12.03 -7.37 0.04
C ALA A 35 -13.13 -6.74 0.92
N GLU A 36 -13.15 -7.12 2.19
CA GLU A 36 -14.04 -6.57 3.22
C GLU A 36 -13.73 -5.09 3.48
N ASP A 37 -12.44 -4.73 3.68
CA ASP A 37 -12.00 -3.33 3.84
C ASP A 37 -12.49 -2.45 2.67
N VAL A 38 -12.47 -2.99 1.45
CA VAL A 38 -12.93 -2.26 0.25
C VAL A 38 -14.46 -2.16 0.17
N ALA A 39 -15.18 -3.17 0.67
CA ALA A 39 -16.64 -3.24 0.63
C ALA A 39 -17.33 -2.38 1.72
N GLU A 40 -16.65 -2.09 2.83
CA GLU A 40 -17.19 -1.23 3.89
C GLU A 40 -17.28 0.24 3.46
N VAL A 41 -16.42 0.70 2.56
CA VAL A 41 -16.41 2.09 2.04
C VAL A 41 -17.73 2.47 1.34
N PRO A 42 -18.25 1.70 0.35
CA PRO A 42 -19.54 2.03 -0.26
C PRO A 42 -20.71 1.87 0.72
N TYR A 43 -20.67 0.88 1.61
CA TYR A 43 -21.75 0.64 2.59
C TYR A 43 -21.90 1.80 3.58
N SER A 44 -20.78 2.29 4.12
CA SER A 44 -20.76 3.44 5.03
C SER A 44 -21.17 4.74 4.32
N GLN A 45 -20.78 4.92 3.05
CA GLN A 45 -21.16 6.10 2.27
C GLN A 45 -22.66 6.16 1.92
N ASP A 46 -23.29 5.01 1.63
CA ASP A 46 -24.73 4.96 1.34
C ASP A 46 -25.60 5.13 2.61
N HIS A 47 -25.09 4.73 3.78
CA HIS A 47 -25.83 4.81 5.04
C HIS A 47 -25.67 6.15 5.80
N HIS A 48 -24.63 6.93 5.53
CA HIS A 48 -24.45 8.27 6.11
C HIS A 48 -25.01 9.36 5.19
N HIS A 49 -26.32 9.62 5.30
CA HIS A 49 -27.00 10.72 4.62
C HIS A 49 -26.63 12.06 5.30
N GLY A 50 -25.62 12.79 4.80
CA GLY A 50 -25.34 14.11 5.36
C GLY A 50 -24.15 14.88 4.78
N GLU A 51 -22.96 14.31 4.71
CA GLU A 51 -21.79 15.04 4.23
C GLU A 51 -20.94 14.09 3.39
N SER A 52 -20.95 14.33 2.07
CA SER A 52 -19.99 13.69 1.16
C SER A 52 -18.60 14.22 1.50
N THR A 53 -17.99 13.65 2.52
CA THR A 53 -16.57 13.81 2.76
C THR A 53 -15.88 12.93 1.73
N CYS A 54 -15.01 13.53 0.90
CA CYS A 54 -14.12 12.83 -0.02
C CYS A 54 -13.68 11.47 0.53
N PRO A 55 -13.59 10.41 -0.31
CA PRO A 55 -13.52 9.01 0.09
C PRO A 55 -12.65 8.85 1.34
N SER A 56 -13.34 8.58 2.44
CA SER A 56 -12.79 8.51 3.79
C SER A 56 -11.60 7.58 3.82
N SER A 57 -10.43 8.17 4.03
CA SER A 57 -9.27 7.76 4.84
C SER A 57 -8.85 6.30 5.04
N ASP A 58 -9.45 5.25 4.47
CA ASP A 58 -8.93 3.88 4.59
C ASP A 58 -7.69 3.62 3.72
N LYS A 59 -7.19 4.65 3.05
CA LYS A 59 -5.96 4.61 2.26
C LYS A 59 -4.71 4.86 3.09
N HIS A 60 -4.78 4.82 4.44
CA HIS A 60 -3.74 5.22 5.41
C HIS A 60 -2.30 4.83 5.04
N THR A 61 -2.10 3.69 4.39
CA THR A 61 -0.79 3.19 3.92
C THR A 61 -0.15 3.99 2.79
N LEU A 62 -0.93 4.67 1.94
CA LEU A 62 -0.44 5.46 0.79
C LEU A 62 -0.48 6.99 1.04
N HIS A 63 -0.96 7.46 2.21
CA HIS A 63 -1.03 8.89 2.52
C HIS A 63 0.32 9.60 2.48
N PRO A 64 1.45 9.03 2.94
CA PRO A 64 2.73 9.74 2.89
C PRO A 64 3.18 10.01 1.45
N MET A 65 3.05 9.02 0.55
CA MET A 65 3.43 9.15 -0.86
C MET A 65 2.49 10.08 -1.63
N THR A 66 1.19 10.01 -1.36
CA THR A 66 0.23 10.93 -1.98
C THR A 66 0.40 12.35 -1.48
N THR A 67 0.65 12.55 -0.18
CA THR A 67 0.97 13.87 0.40
C THR A 67 2.25 14.43 -0.22
N LEU A 68 3.30 13.62 -0.35
CA LEU A 68 4.56 14.03 -0.98
C LEU A 68 4.36 14.42 -2.45
N LYS A 69 3.51 13.68 -3.17
CA LYS A 69 3.12 14.02 -4.55
C LYS A 69 2.41 15.37 -4.65
N TYR A 70 1.54 15.71 -3.71
CA TYR A 70 0.87 17.01 -3.71
C TYR A 70 1.75 18.14 -3.20
N ALA A 71 2.71 17.85 -2.33
CA ALA A 71 3.62 18.83 -1.75
C ALA A 71 4.77 19.23 -2.69
N ASP A 72 5.09 18.39 -3.69
CA ASP A 72 6.12 18.68 -4.70
C ASP A 72 5.49 19.00 -6.07
N PRO A 73 5.45 20.28 -6.49
CA PRO A 73 4.93 20.70 -7.78
C PRO A 73 5.70 20.14 -8.98
N ASN A 74 6.99 19.84 -8.81
CA ASN A 74 7.83 19.28 -9.88
C ASN A 74 7.67 17.76 -9.99
N GLY A 75 7.30 17.10 -8.89
CA GLY A 75 7.10 15.65 -8.81
C GLY A 75 8.41 14.85 -8.80
N ASP A 76 9.56 15.50 -8.78
CA ASP A 76 10.87 14.84 -8.74
C ASP A 76 11.11 14.11 -7.42
N LEU A 77 10.72 14.73 -6.30
CA LEU A 77 10.91 14.20 -4.96
C LEU A 77 10.14 12.90 -4.70
N PRO A 78 8.83 12.77 -5.00
CA PRO A 78 8.12 11.51 -4.82
C PRO A 78 8.65 10.40 -5.75
N ILE A 79 9.09 10.75 -6.96
CA ILE A 79 9.65 9.80 -7.92
C ILE A 79 11.01 9.28 -7.43
N ASP A 80 11.93 10.19 -7.07
CA ASP A 80 13.26 9.85 -6.55
C ASP A 80 13.16 9.04 -5.25
N THR A 81 12.27 9.42 -4.35
CA THR A 81 12.05 8.70 -3.09
C THR A 81 11.52 7.30 -3.35
N PHE A 82 10.54 7.13 -4.24
CA PHE A 82 10.01 5.80 -4.58
C PHE A 82 11.06 4.93 -5.26
N TYR A 83 11.81 5.51 -6.20
CA TYR A 83 12.88 4.83 -6.90
C TYR A 83 13.93 4.32 -5.92
N LYS A 84 14.42 5.17 -5.01
CA LYS A 84 15.41 4.78 -4.00
C LYS A 84 14.89 3.69 -3.05
N MET A 85 13.63 3.78 -2.63
CA MET A 85 13.03 2.75 -1.76
C MET A 85 12.93 1.39 -2.46
N VAL A 86 12.53 1.36 -3.74
CA VAL A 86 12.28 0.11 -4.46
C VAL A 86 13.56 -0.50 -5.05
N PHE A 87 14.47 0.35 -5.56
CA PHE A 87 15.62 -0.09 -6.36
C PHE A 87 16.95 -0.04 -5.60
N GLU A 88 17.17 0.93 -4.71
CA GLU A 88 18.46 1.11 -4.02
C GLU A 88 18.48 0.56 -2.59
N HIS A 89 17.33 0.59 -1.91
CA HIS A 89 17.22 0.30 -0.48
C HIS A 89 16.29 -0.87 -0.16
N GLU A 90 16.35 -1.94 -0.95
CA GLU A 90 15.51 -3.15 -0.81
C GLU A 90 15.42 -3.66 0.65
N LYS A 91 16.55 -3.69 1.37
CA LYS A 91 16.60 -4.18 2.77
C LYS A 91 15.84 -3.27 3.74
N LEU A 92 16.00 -1.95 3.61
CA LEU A 92 15.29 -0.97 4.45
C LEU A 92 13.81 -0.96 4.12
N PHE A 93 13.47 -1.04 2.83
CA PHE A 93 12.10 -1.16 2.37
C PHE A 93 11.42 -2.41 2.94
N ASN A 94 12.07 -3.58 2.84
CA ASN A 94 11.56 -4.82 3.42
C ASN A 94 11.44 -4.77 4.95
N ALA A 95 12.39 -4.13 5.65
CA ALA A 95 12.28 -3.92 7.09
C ALA A 95 11.06 -3.05 7.44
N SER A 96 10.83 -1.97 6.69
CA SER A 96 9.68 -1.08 6.89
C SER A 96 8.34 -1.78 6.63
N LEU A 97 8.25 -2.63 5.60
CA LEU A 97 7.05 -3.41 5.30
C LEU A 97 6.75 -4.44 6.40
N ASN A 98 7.78 -5.11 6.93
CA ASN A 98 7.60 -6.04 8.04
C ASN A 98 7.17 -5.32 9.32
N PHE A 99 7.70 -4.12 9.58
CA PHE A 99 7.26 -3.28 10.69
C PHE A 99 5.79 -2.86 10.55
N LEU A 100 5.38 -2.44 9.34
CA LEU A 100 3.97 -2.13 9.04
C LEU A 100 3.05 -3.35 9.23
N LYS A 101 3.47 -4.53 8.77
CA LYS A 101 2.75 -5.80 9.00
C LYS A 101 2.55 -6.06 10.50
N LEU A 102 3.57 -5.86 11.32
CA LEU A 102 3.51 -6.02 12.78
C LEU A 102 2.56 -5.00 13.44
N LEU A 103 2.64 -3.72 13.05
CA LEU A 103 1.73 -2.69 13.53
C LEU A 103 0.28 -3.00 13.18
N ARG A 104 0.01 -3.42 11.95
CA ARG A 104 -1.34 -3.77 11.48
C ARG A 104 -1.89 -5.01 12.20
N TRP A 105 -1.05 -6.02 12.43
CA TRP A 105 -1.42 -7.18 13.24
C TRP A 105 -1.76 -6.78 14.68
N ARG A 106 -0.94 -5.93 15.31
CA ARG A 106 -1.19 -5.43 16.66
C ARG A 106 -2.49 -4.64 16.74
N SER A 107 -2.76 -3.75 15.79
CA SER A 107 -3.99 -2.96 15.72
C SER A 107 -5.23 -3.85 15.59
N ARG A 108 -5.23 -4.84 14.70
CA ARG A 108 -6.36 -5.76 14.56
C ARG A 108 -6.60 -6.59 15.83
N LYS A 109 -5.52 -6.99 16.51
CA LYS A 109 -5.61 -7.71 17.78
C LYS A 109 -6.18 -6.83 18.91
N SER A 110 -5.83 -5.54 18.98
CA SER A 110 -6.40 -4.65 19.98
C SER A 110 -7.90 -4.43 19.76
N PHE A 111 -8.34 -4.24 18.50
CA PHE A 111 -9.76 -4.12 18.19
C PHE A 111 -10.54 -5.38 18.56
N ALA A 112 -10.05 -6.59 18.22
CA ALA A 112 -10.71 -7.83 18.58
C ALA A 112 -10.88 -8.03 20.10
N MET A 113 -9.91 -7.56 20.91
CA MET A 113 -9.99 -7.63 22.38
C MET A 113 -10.97 -6.63 23.00
N GLU A 114 -11.28 -5.54 22.32
CA GLU A 114 -12.28 -4.57 22.77
C GLU A 114 -13.70 -5.10 22.51
N THR A 115 -13.95 -5.75 21.37
CA THR A 115 -15.24 -6.35 21.02
C THR A 115 -15.64 -7.50 21.95
N ASP A 116 -14.67 -8.31 22.40
CA ASP A 116 -14.90 -9.42 23.35
C ASP A 116 -15.21 -8.93 24.78
N LYS A 117 -14.86 -7.68 25.14
CA LYS A 117 -15.14 -7.11 26.47
C LYS A 117 -16.49 -6.37 26.55
N SER A 118 -17.09 -6.04 25.41
CA SER A 118 -18.36 -5.31 25.33
C SER A 118 -19.60 -6.20 25.18
N ASN A 119 -19.43 -7.53 25.22
CA ASN A 119 -20.52 -8.52 25.22
C ASN A 119 -20.69 -9.17 26.60
#